data_AF-A0A7S0YVI4-F1
#
_entry.id   AF-A0A7S0YVI4-F1
#
_cell.length_a   1.000
_cell.length_b   1.000
_cell.length_c   1.000
_cell.angle_alpha   90.00
_cell.angle_beta   90.00
_cell.angle_gamma   90.00
#
_symmetry.space_group_name_H-M   'P 1'
#
loop_
_entity.id
_entity.type
_entity.pdbx_description
1 polymer ?
#
loop_
_entity_poly.entity_id
_entity_poly.type
_entity_poly.pdbx_seq_one_letter_code
_entity_poly.pdbx_strand_id
1 'polypeptide(L)'
;ADTGLTLEEAWEVDCLQAGRQEKLGKGSSGDVWLSIETSYAGSGRRFALKIVPITLKPADIVPVVDQLRDLYSSRHPNVTAFHGAAYDGEQCSICIAFEYMDL
;
A
#
# COMPACT_ATOMS: atom_id res chain seq x y z
N ALA A 1 31.97 11.95 -5.69
CA ALA A 1 31.11 11.23 -6.63
C ALA A 1 29.73 11.22 -6.01
N ASP A 2 28.90 12.13 -6.49
CA ASP A 2 27.51 12.28 -6.07
C ASP A 2 26.74 11.15 -6.74
N THR A 3 26.46 10.08 -5.99
CA THR A 3 25.65 8.97 -6.49
C THR A 3 24.22 9.46 -6.54
N GLY A 4 23.83 10.03 -7.68
CA GLY A 4 22.48 10.45 -8.02
C GLY A 4 21.49 9.28 -8.00
N LEU A 5 21.11 8.87 -6.80
CA LEU A 5 19.85 8.18 -6.55
C LEU A 5 18.76 9.24 -6.72
N THR A 6 18.28 9.40 -7.94
CA THR A 6 16.98 9.99 -8.20
C THR A 6 15.99 9.30 -7.27
N LEU A 7 15.34 10.07 -6.38
CA LEU A 7 14.22 9.64 -5.56
C LEU A 7 13.35 8.67 -6.37
N GLU A 8 13.47 7.37 -6.11
CA GLU A 8 12.50 6.38 -6.58
C GLU A 8 11.14 6.94 -6.19
N GLU A 9 10.26 7.11 -7.17
CA GLU A 9 8.98 7.80 -6.99
C GLU A 9 8.30 7.28 -5.73
N ALA A 10 8.25 8.14 -4.71
CA ALA A 10 7.64 7.79 -3.45
C ALA A 10 6.19 7.40 -3.73
N TRP A 11 5.73 6.31 -3.09
CA TRP A 11 4.34 5.93 -3.15
C TRP A 11 3.44 7.10 -2.74
N GLU A 12 2.27 7.21 -3.36
CA GLU A 12 1.28 8.23 -2.99
C GLU A 12 0.86 8.06 -1.51
N VAL A 13 0.82 6.81 -1.03
CA VAL A 13 0.54 6.48 0.37
C VAL A 13 1.67 5.67 0.99
N ASP A 14 2.17 6.14 2.15
CA ASP A 14 3.03 5.35 3.03
C ASP A 14 2.20 4.31 3.80
N CYS A 15 2.20 3.09 3.29
CA CYS A 15 1.41 1.99 3.82
C CYS A 15 1.86 1.51 5.21
N LEU A 16 3.09 1.83 5.64
CA LEU A 16 3.62 1.42 6.95
C LEU A 16 3.21 2.39 8.06
N GLN A 17 2.99 3.66 7.70
CA GLN A 17 2.49 4.68 8.63
C GLN A 17 0.95 4.76 8.64
N ALA A 18 0.28 3.98 7.79
CA ALA A 18 -1.17 3.92 7.70
C ALA A 18 -1.79 3.28 8.95
N GLY A 19 -2.50 4.08 9.75
CA GLY A 19 -3.28 3.57 10.88
C GLY A 19 -4.47 2.72 10.41
N ARG A 20 -4.74 1.59 11.10
CA ARG A 20 -5.91 0.73 10.87
C ARG A 20 -7.08 1.25 11.71
N GLN A 21 -8.10 1.83 11.08
CA GLN A 21 -9.23 2.45 11.79
C GLN A 21 -10.37 1.46 12.00
N GLU A 22 -10.92 0.93 10.92
CA GLU A 22 -12.07 0.02 10.93
C GLU A 22 -11.81 -1.17 10.00
N LYS A 23 -12.19 -2.38 10.42
CA LYS A 23 -12.09 -3.54 9.55
C LYS A 23 -13.27 -3.57 8.58
N LEU A 24 -12.99 -3.37 7.29
CA LEU A 24 -14.00 -3.41 6.23
C LEU A 24 -14.40 -4.83 5.84
N GLY A 25 -13.48 -5.79 6.00
CA GLY A 25 -13.76 -7.19 5.72
C GLY A 25 -12.52 -8.05 5.54
N LYS A 26 -12.73 -9.21 4.91
CA LYS A 26 -11.68 -10.18 4.56
C LYS A 26 -11.81 -10.56 3.10
N GLY A 27 -10.79 -10.24 2.31
CA GLY A 27 -10.65 -10.70 0.93
C GLY A 27 -9.99 -12.09 0.86
N SER A 28 -9.82 -12.59 -0.37
CA SER A 28 -9.20 -13.90 -0.62
C SER A 28 -7.78 -14.03 -0.05
N SER A 29 -7.03 -12.93 -0.02
CA SER A 29 -5.61 -12.91 0.35
C SER A 29 -5.33 -12.28 1.72
N GLY A 30 -6.34 -11.76 2.42
CA GLY A 30 -6.06 -10.98 3.63
C GLY A 30 -7.20 -10.08 4.08
N ASP A 31 -6.96 -9.37 5.16
CA ASP A 31 -7.93 -8.44 5.75
C ASP A 31 -7.88 -7.09 5.04
N VAL A 32 -9.01 -6.40 4.97
CA VAL A 32 -9.12 -5.05 4.41
C VAL A 32 -9.61 -4.11 5.50
N TRP A 33 -8.91 -2.99 5.65
CA TRP A 33 -9.17 -1.98 6.67
C TRP A 33 -9.42 -0.63 6.01
N LEU A 34 -10.29 0.17 6.63
CA LEU A 34 -10.34 1.60 6.40
C LEU A 34 -9.13 2.22 7.10
N SER A 35 -8.39 3.04 6.36
CA SER A 35 -7.25 3.78 6.85
C SER A 35 -7.36 5.24 6.44
N ILE A 36 -6.73 6.11 7.23
CA ILE A 36 -6.72 7.56 7.02
C ILE A 36 -5.26 7.99 6.94
N GLU A 37 -4.93 8.76 5.91
CA GLU A 37 -3.59 9.29 5.73
C GLU A 37 -3.33 10.40 6.75
N THR A 38 -2.26 10.24 7.53
CA THR A 38 -1.85 11.22 8.56
C THR A 38 -0.64 12.06 8.12
N SER A 39 0.12 11.59 7.12
CA SER A 39 1.41 12.17 6.69
C SER A 39 1.27 13.32 5.70
N TYR A 40 0.23 13.37 4.87
CA TYR A 40 0.04 14.44 3.88
C TYR A 40 -0.86 15.55 4.43
N ALA A 41 -0.26 16.51 5.14
CA ALA A 41 -0.86 17.81 5.51
C ALA A 41 -2.28 17.74 6.17
N GLY A 42 -2.60 16.66 6.87
CA GLY A 42 -3.93 16.49 7.49
C GLY A 42 -5.09 16.35 6.49
N SER A 43 -4.83 15.86 5.28
CA SER A 43 -5.85 15.68 4.23
C SER A 43 -7.05 14.84 4.68
N GLY A 44 -6.85 13.96 5.67
CA GLY A 44 -7.89 13.05 6.14
C GLY A 44 -8.36 12.08 5.07
N ARG A 45 -7.55 11.89 4.01
CA ARG A 45 -7.92 11.03 2.90
C ARG A 45 -8.12 9.60 3.39
N ARG A 46 -9.29 9.05 3.06
CA ARG A 46 -9.65 7.67 3.31
C ARG A 46 -9.13 6.78 2.19
N PHE A 47 -8.59 5.64 2.56
CA PHE A 47 -8.17 4.59 1.64
C PHE A 47 -8.45 3.21 2.24
N ALA A 48 -8.54 2.21 1.38
CA ALA A 48 -8.64 0.82 1.78
C ALA A 48 -7.22 0.23 1.88
N LEU A 49 -6.84 -0.23 3.08
CA LEU A 49 -5.57 -0.89 3.34
C LEU A 49 -5.78 -2.39 3.42
N LYS A 50 -5.29 -3.12 2.42
CA LYS A 50 -5.28 -4.58 2.41
C LYS A 50 -4.00 -5.10 3.05
N ILE A 51 -4.15 -5.97 4.05
CA ILE A 51 -3.05 -6.62 4.76
C ILE A 51 -2.99 -8.09 4.33
N VAL A 52 -1.96 -8.45 3.57
CA VAL A 52 -1.72 -9.80 3.06
C VAL A 52 -0.64 -10.47 3.90
N PRO A 53 -0.97 -11.45 4.76
CA PRO A 53 0.04 -12.14 5.56
C PRO A 53 0.93 -13.00 4.65
N ILE A 54 2.21 -12.68 4.61
CA ILE A 54 3.21 -13.38 3.82
C ILE A 54 4.60 -13.10 4.36
N THR A 55 5.41 -14.14 4.50
CA THR A 55 6.83 -13.97 4.84
C THR A 55 7.64 -13.99 3.56
N LEU A 56 8.38 -12.92 3.31
CA LEU A 56 9.31 -12.83 2.18
C LEU A 56 10.75 -13.00 2.67
N LYS A 57 11.60 -13.58 1.83
CA LYS A 57 13.05 -13.51 2.07
C LYS A 57 13.52 -12.08 1.81
N PRO A 58 14.57 -11.59 2.48
CA PRO A 58 15.08 -10.24 2.27
C PRO A 58 15.37 -9.89 0.81
N ALA A 59 15.85 -10.85 0.02
CA ALA A 59 16.14 -10.67 -1.40
C ALA A 59 14.89 -10.50 -2.28
N ASP A 60 13.72 -10.93 -1.80
CA ASP A 60 12.46 -10.93 -2.58
C ASP A 60 11.58 -9.71 -2.23
N ILE A 61 11.85 -9.00 -1.13
CA ILE A 61 11.00 -7.90 -0.65
C ILE A 61 10.85 -6.79 -1.71
N VAL A 62 11.98 -6.23 -2.17
CA VAL A 62 11.98 -5.14 -3.15
C VAL A 62 11.37 -5.59 -4.49
N PRO A 63 11.82 -6.71 -5.10
CA PRO A 63 11.23 -7.18 -6.35
C PRO A 63 9.72 -7.41 -6.29
N VAL A 64 9.20 -7.94 -5.18
CA VAL A 64 7.76 -8.18 -5.03
C VAL A 64 6.99 -6.87 -4.90
N VAL A 65 7.48 -5.92 -4.10
CA VAL A 65 6.84 -4.60 -3.94
C VAL A 65 6.84 -3.82 -5.27
N ASP A 66 7.93 -3.91 -6.04
CA ASP A 66 8.00 -3.30 -7.38
C ASP A 66 7.05 -3.95 -8.37
N GLN A 67 6.94 -5.29 -8.38
CA GLN A 67 5.96 -5.97 -9.24
C GLN A 67 4.51 -5.57 -8.90
N LEU A 68 4.20 -5.29 -7.63
CA LEU A 68 2.88 -4.76 -7.26
C LEU A 68 2.63 -3.38 -7.87
N ARG A 69 3.66 -2.53 -8.02
CA ARG A 69 3.56 -1.28 -8.78
C ARG A 69 3.07 -1.54 -10.18
N ASP A 70 3.77 -2.41 -10.89
CA ASP A 70 3.51 -2.66 -12.30
C ASP A 70 2.13 -3.28 -12.51
N LEU A 71 1.75 -4.25 -11.67
CA LEU A 71 0.49 -4.96 -11.78
C LEU A 71 -0.73 -4.07 -11.48
N TYR A 72 -0.61 -3.13 -10.55
CA TYR A 72 -1.73 -2.35 -10.07
C TYR A 72 -1.76 -0.90 -10.57
N SER A 73 -0.73 -0.43 -11.30
CA SER A 73 -0.62 0.95 -11.83
C SER A 73 -1.62 1.34 -12.93
N SER A 74 -2.82 0.77 -12.93
CA SER A 74 -3.91 1.17 -13.82
C SER A 74 -4.56 2.48 -13.36
N ARG A 75 -4.77 3.40 -14.30
CA ARG A 75 -5.50 4.68 -14.08
C ARG A 75 -6.82 4.70 -14.85
N HIS A 76 -7.60 3.63 -14.76
CA HIS A 76 -8.90 3.53 -15.42
C HIS A 76 -10.04 3.88 -14.45
N PRO A 77 -11.03 4.72 -14.82
CA PRO A 77 -12.07 5.21 -13.89
C PRO A 77 -12.96 4.11 -13.28
N ASN A 78 -13.02 2.94 -13.92
CA ASN A 78 -13.80 1.78 -13.44
C ASN A 78 -12.93 0.70 -12.77
N VAL A 79 -11.66 0.99 -12.49
CA VAL A 79 -10.75 0.11 -11.77
C VAL A 79 -10.29 0.86 -10.54
N THR A 80 -10.45 0.27 -9.37
CA THR A 80 -10.04 0.86 -8.09
C THR A 80 -8.59 1.33 -8.17
N ALA A 81 -8.36 2.62 -7.88
CA ALA A 81 -7.02 3.17 -7.97
C ALA A 81 -6.10 2.55 -6.93
N PHE A 82 -4.83 2.37 -7.30
CA PHE A 82 -3.77 1.88 -6.45
C PHE A 82 -2.87 3.04 -6.01
N HIS A 83 -2.62 3.15 -4.72
CA HIS A 83 -1.90 4.28 -4.11
C HIS A 83 -0.52 3.89 -3.57
N GLY A 84 -0.29 2.62 -3.27
CA GLY A 84 1.01 2.15 -2.84
C GLY A 84 1.01 0.75 -2.26
N ALA A 85 2.21 0.23 -2.05
CA ALA A 85 2.43 -1.01 -1.34
C ALA A 85 3.72 -0.96 -0.52
N ALA A 86 3.76 -1.69 0.59
CA ALA A 86 4.97 -1.86 1.39
C ALA A 86 4.98 -3.23 2.05
N TYR A 87 6.18 -3.73 2.36
CA TYR A 87 6.34 -4.91 3.20
C TYR A 87 6.56 -4.49 4.65
N ASP A 88 5.68 -4.95 5.54
CA ASP A 88 5.81 -4.84 6.98
C ASP A 88 6.57 -6.08 7.49
N GLY A 89 7.87 -5.90 7.75
CA GLY A 89 8.75 -6.95 8.23
C GLY A 89 8.49 -7.36 9.69
N GLU A 90 7.88 -6.49 10.50
CA GLU A 90 7.54 -6.81 11.88
C GLU A 90 6.31 -7.72 11.94
N GLN A 91 5.33 -7.48 11.06
CA GLN A 91 4.10 -8.25 11.00
C GLN A 91 4.12 -9.37 9.95
N CYS A 92 5.21 -9.53 9.20
CA CYS A 92 5.32 -10.47 8.07
C CYS A 92 4.12 -10.34 7.13
N SER A 93 3.92 -9.15 6.56
CA SER A 93 2.80 -8.89 5.66
C SER A 93 3.14 -7.88 4.57
N ILE A 94 2.42 -7.96 3.46
CA ILE A 94 2.37 -6.88 2.46
C ILE A 94 1.14 -6.04 2.75
N CYS A 95 1.35 -4.75 2.91
CA CYS A 95 0.33 -3.72 3.01
C CYS A 95 0.11 -3.11 1.62
N ILE A 96 -1.14 -3.02 1.19
CA ILE A 96 -1.49 -2.44 -0.12
C ILE A 96 -2.60 -1.40 0.05
N ALA A 97 -2.36 -0.17 -0.38
CA ALA A 97 -3.31 0.92 -0.34
C ALA A 97 -4.06 1.06 -1.68
N PHE A 98 -5.38 1.04 -1.58
CA PHE A 98 -6.31 1.24 -2.70
C PHE A 98 -7.29 2.37 -2.39
N GLU A 99 -7.91 2.91 -3.42
CA GLU A 99 -9.06 3.80 -3.30
C GLU A 99 -10.13 3.20 -2.38
N TYR A 100 -10.67 4.03 -1.49
CA TYR A 100 -11.80 3.66 -0.66
C TYR A 100 -13.11 3.95 -1.40
N MET A 101 -13.98 2.95 -1.51
CA MET A 101 -15.28 3.05 -2.16
C MET A 101 -16.37 2.97 -1.08
N ASP A 102 -17.14 4.05 -0.87
CA ASP A 102 -18.36 4.02 -0.09
C ASP A 102 -19.54 3.63 -1.00
N LEU A 103 -20.12 2.45 -0.74
CA LEU A 103 -21.32 1.95 -1.45
C LEU A 103 -22.59 2.29 -0.67
#